data_AF-A0A378F7F1-F1
#
_entry.id   AF-A0A378F7F1-F1
#
_cell.length_a   1.000
_cell.length_b   1.000
_cell.length_c   1.000
_cell.angle_alpha   90.00
_cell.angle_beta   90.00
_cell.angle_gamma   90.00
#
_symmetry.space_group_name_H-M   'P 1'
#
loop_
_entity.id
_entity.type
_entity.pdbx_description
1 polymer ?
#
loop_
_entity_poly.entity_id
_entity_poly.type
_entity_poly.pdbx_seq_one_letter_code
_entity_poly.pdbx_strand_id
1 'polypeptide(L)'
;MALFDFPRWKLTSPAAESGVVAPDERLSAGQTLVMGVQHAVAMFGATVLMPLLMGLDPNLSILMSGVGTLLFFVVTGGRVPSYLGSSAAFVGVVIAITGFNGQGLNPHLSVALGGIIACGLVYTLIGLVVMKIGTRWIERLMPPV
;
A
#
# COMPACT_ATOMS: atom_id res chain seq x y z
N MET A 1 15.78 -14.19 15.78
CA MET A 1 14.97 -13.89 14.58
C MET A 1 15.37 -12.50 14.12
N ALA A 2 16.28 -12.39 13.15
CA ALA A 2 16.80 -11.09 12.74
C ALA A 2 15.71 -10.35 11.95
N LEU A 3 15.18 -9.26 12.52
CA LEU A 3 14.11 -8.43 11.93
C LEU A 3 14.49 -7.81 10.57
N PHE A 4 15.75 -7.93 10.14
CA PHE A 4 16.32 -7.22 8.99
C PHE A 4 17.15 -8.12 8.06
N ASP A 5 16.99 -9.44 8.10
CA ASP A 5 17.65 -10.30 7.12
C ASP A 5 16.84 -10.28 5.81
N PHE A 6 17.31 -9.47 4.85
CA PHE A 6 16.71 -9.38 3.52
C PHE A 6 17.02 -10.66 2.72
N PRO A 7 16.04 -11.21 1.97
CA PRO A 7 16.29 -12.36 1.12
C PRO A 7 17.34 -12.02 0.05
N ARG A 8 18.25 -12.95 -0.23
CA ARG A 8 19.19 -12.84 -1.34
C ARG A 8 18.45 -13.18 -2.63
N TRP A 9 17.94 -12.16 -3.32
CA TRP A 9 17.25 -12.35 -4.59
C TRP A 9 18.20 -12.90 -5.67
N LYS A 10 17.90 -14.11 -6.14
CA LYS A 10 18.66 -14.78 -7.19
C LYS A 10 18.40 -14.12 -8.53
N LEU A 11 19.44 -13.96 -9.34
CA LEU A 11 19.30 -13.45 -10.71
C LEU A 11 18.69 -14.54 -11.58
N THR A 12 17.47 -14.30 -12.06
CA THR A 12 16.80 -15.16 -13.04
C THR A 12 17.02 -14.61 -14.44
N SER A 13 17.46 -15.48 -15.35
CA SER A 13 17.51 -15.16 -16.77
C SER A 13 16.11 -15.38 -17.37
N PRO A 14 15.58 -14.47 -18.19
CA PRO A 14 14.32 -14.64 -18.92
C PRO A 14 14.28 -15.90 -19.81
N ALA A 15 15.41 -16.59 -19.99
CA ALA A 15 15.54 -17.85 -20.70
C ALA A 15 15.13 -19.09 -19.85
N ALA A 16 14.75 -18.93 -18.58
CA ALA A 16 14.21 -20.02 -17.78
C ALA A 16 12.80 -20.40 -18.27
N GLU A 17 12.58 -21.71 -18.50
CA GLU A 17 11.52 -22.36 -19.30
C GLU A 17 10.04 -21.98 -19.05
N SER A 18 9.73 -21.12 -18.07
CA SER A 18 8.35 -20.75 -17.70
C SER A 18 8.03 -19.26 -17.78
N GLY A 19 9.02 -18.36 -17.94
CA GLY A 19 8.79 -16.90 -17.97
C GLY A 19 8.24 -16.28 -16.67
N VAL A 20 8.12 -17.07 -15.58
CA VAL A 20 7.63 -16.62 -14.28
C VAL A 20 8.81 -16.23 -13.38
N VAL A 21 8.72 -15.08 -12.72
CA VAL A 21 9.73 -14.60 -11.74
C VAL A 21 9.14 -14.73 -10.34
N ALA A 22 9.77 -15.52 -9.48
CA ALA A 22 9.31 -15.72 -8.11
C ALA A 22 9.69 -14.54 -7.17
N PRO A 23 9.03 -14.37 -6.01
CA PRO A 23 9.35 -13.28 -5.07
C PRO A 23 10.78 -13.30 -4.49
N ASP A 24 11.45 -14.46 -4.50
CA ASP A 24 12.85 -14.66 -4.10
C ASP A 24 13.84 -14.53 -5.28
N GLU A 25 13.35 -14.14 -6.45
CA GLU A 25 14.12 -13.92 -7.66
C GLU A 25 14.07 -12.45 -8.10
N ARG A 26 15.03 -12.05 -8.92
CA ARG A 26 15.04 -10.74 -9.56
C ARG A 26 15.53 -10.84 -10.99
N LEU A 27 15.03 -9.94 -11.83
CA LEU A 27 15.54 -9.74 -13.19
C LEU A 27 16.86 -8.97 -13.18
N SER A 28 17.43 -8.76 -14.36
CA SER A 28 18.53 -7.79 -14.52
C SER A 28 18.11 -6.41 -13.99
N ALA A 29 19.09 -5.59 -13.57
CA ALA A 29 18.80 -4.30 -12.95
C ALA A 29 17.95 -3.39 -13.86
N GLY A 30 18.24 -3.37 -15.18
CA GLY A 30 17.47 -2.61 -16.16
C GLY A 30 16.03 -3.10 -16.31
N GLN A 31 15.83 -4.41 -16.43
CA GLN A 31 14.48 -4.98 -16.50
C GLN A 31 13.69 -4.76 -15.22
N THR A 32 14.33 -4.89 -14.06
CA THR A 32 13.71 -4.63 -12.75
C THR A 32 13.24 -3.17 -12.65
N LEU A 33 14.06 -2.23 -13.13
CA LEU A 33 13.69 -0.82 -13.19
C LEU A 33 12.46 -0.58 -14.10
N VAL A 34 12.45 -1.18 -15.30
CA VAL A 34 11.31 -1.06 -16.23
C VAL A 34 10.04 -1.65 -15.63
N MET A 35 10.11 -2.83 -14.99
CA MET A 35 8.97 -3.43 -14.30
C MET A 35 8.48 -2.54 -13.14
N GLY A 36 9.40 -1.91 -12.40
CA GLY A 36 9.06 -0.95 -11.35
C GLY A 36 8.31 0.27 -11.90
N VAL A 37 8.75 0.82 -13.04
CA VAL A 37 8.05 1.91 -13.72
C VAL A 37 6.64 1.47 -14.17
N GLN A 38 6.51 0.29 -14.77
CA GLN A 38 5.21 -0.26 -15.15
C GLN A 38 4.27 -0.39 -13.94
N HIS A 39 4.79 -0.88 -12.82
CA HIS A 39 4.01 -1.00 -11.59
C HIS A 39 3.57 0.36 -11.04
N ALA A 40 4.47 1.35 -11.04
CA ALA A 40 4.14 2.71 -10.63
C ALA A 40 3.03 3.33 -11.50
N VAL A 41 3.11 3.14 -12.82
CA VAL A 41 2.07 3.61 -13.77
C VAL A 41 0.75 2.88 -13.54
N ALA A 42 0.78 1.56 -13.27
CA ALA A 42 -0.42 0.78 -12.98
C ALA A 42 -1.14 1.27 -11.71
N MET A 43 -0.40 1.61 -10.66
CA MET A 43 -0.98 2.07 -9.39
C MET A 43 -1.33 3.57 -9.37
N PHE A 44 -0.85 4.34 -10.36
CA PHE A 44 -1.05 5.79 -10.44
C PHE A 44 -2.53 6.19 -10.44
N GLY A 45 -3.37 5.49 -11.22
CA GLY A 45 -4.78 5.84 -11.40
C GLY A 45 -5.53 5.96 -10.07
N ALA A 46 -5.48 4.92 -9.23
CA ALA A 46 -6.12 4.93 -7.92
C ALA A 46 -5.43 5.91 -6.94
N THR A 47 -4.10 6.00 -7.01
CA THR A 47 -3.30 6.84 -6.09
C THR A 47 -3.46 8.33 -6.35
N VAL A 48 -3.94 8.74 -7.53
CA VAL A 48 -4.28 10.14 -7.85
C VAL A 48 -5.76 10.41 -7.75
N LEU A 49 -6.59 9.50 -8.28
CA LEU A 49 -8.03 9.71 -8.33
C LEU A 49 -8.65 9.79 -6.93
N MET A 50 -8.27 8.89 -6.02
CA MET A 50 -8.88 8.86 -4.70
C MET A 50 -8.55 10.11 -3.86
N PRO A 51 -7.29 10.59 -3.80
CA PRO A 51 -6.97 11.87 -3.15
C PRO A 51 -7.70 13.06 -3.75
N LEU A 52 -7.81 13.14 -5.07
CA LEU A 52 -8.55 14.22 -5.73
C LEU A 52 -10.02 14.24 -5.30
N LEU A 53 -10.65 13.07 -5.20
CA LEU A 53 -12.04 12.96 -4.72
C LEU A 53 -12.20 13.33 -3.24
N MET A 54 -11.13 13.19 -2.44
CA MET A 54 -11.09 13.59 -1.03
C MET A 54 -10.70 15.07 -0.83
N GLY A 55 -10.28 15.77 -1.89
CA GLY A 55 -9.72 17.12 -1.84
C GLY A 55 -8.32 17.20 -1.22
N LEU A 56 -7.56 16.11 -1.33
CA LEU A 56 -6.15 15.99 -0.95
C LEU A 56 -5.22 16.40 -2.11
N ASP A 57 -3.99 16.82 -1.78
CA ASP A 57 -2.96 17.05 -2.79
C ASP A 57 -2.49 15.70 -3.40
N PRO A 58 -2.65 15.49 -4.72
CA PRO A 58 -2.30 14.22 -5.35
C PRO A 58 -0.79 13.98 -5.41
N ASN A 59 0.03 15.03 -5.53
CA ASN A 59 1.49 14.89 -5.57
C ASN A 59 2.03 14.44 -4.22
N LEU A 60 1.51 15.03 -3.12
CA LEU A 60 1.82 14.60 -1.77
C LEU A 60 1.36 13.16 -1.53
N SER A 61 0.18 12.79 -2.04
CA SER A 61 -0.36 11.44 -1.89
C SER A 61 0.49 10.40 -2.62
N ILE A 62 0.96 10.69 -3.84
CA ILE A 62 1.92 9.85 -4.58
C ILE A 62 3.23 9.71 -3.80
N LEU A 63 3.77 10.82 -3.30
CA LEU A 63 5.01 10.81 -2.53
C LEU A 63 4.88 9.94 -1.26
N MET A 64 3.80 10.13 -0.50
CA MET A 64 3.54 9.36 0.73
C MET A 64 3.23 7.88 0.45
N SER A 65 2.57 7.57 -0.67
CA SER A 65 2.40 6.19 -1.15
C SER A 65 3.75 5.51 -1.43
N GLY A 66 4.67 6.21 -2.11
CA GLY A 66 6.02 5.72 -2.35
C GLY A 66 6.81 5.50 -1.06
N VAL A 67 6.81 6.48 -0.16
CA VAL A 67 7.45 6.37 1.17
C VAL A 67 6.85 5.23 1.98
N GLY A 68 5.52 5.10 2.00
CA GLY A 68 4.81 4.02 2.69
C GLY A 68 5.18 2.65 2.13
N THR A 69 5.24 2.52 0.79
CA THR A 69 5.64 1.28 0.11
C THR A 69 7.06 0.86 0.49
N LEU A 70 8.01 1.81 0.54
CA LEU A 70 9.37 1.53 1.00
C LEU A 70 9.41 1.15 2.47
N LEU A 71 8.66 1.84 3.33
CA LEU A 71 8.56 1.50 4.75
C LEU A 71 7.99 0.09 4.95
N PHE A 72 6.92 -0.27 4.25
CA PHE A 72 6.33 -1.61 4.30
C PHE A 72 7.31 -2.68 3.83
N PHE A 73 8.04 -2.41 2.75
CA PHE A 73 9.06 -3.32 2.25
C PHE A 73 10.15 -3.58 3.28
N VAL A 74 10.62 -2.53 3.99
CA VAL A 74 11.61 -2.67 5.07
C VAL A 74 11.03 -3.42 6.27
N VAL A 75 9.82 -3.07 6.72
CA VAL A 75 9.16 -3.68 7.89
C VAL A 75 8.87 -5.17 7.67
N THR A 76 8.53 -5.56 6.44
CA THR A 76 8.31 -6.98 6.06
C THR A 76 9.62 -7.73 5.72
N GLY A 77 10.77 -7.07 5.85
CA GLY A 77 12.08 -7.64 5.54
C GLY A 77 12.23 -8.04 4.07
N GLY A 78 11.58 -7.33 3.16
CA GLY A 78 11.65 -7.54 1.71
C GLY A 78 10.99 -8.83 1.21
N ARG A 79 10.16 -9.49 2.03
CA ARG A 79 9.55 -10.79 1.70
C ARG A 79 8.17 -10.68 1.04
N VAL A 80 7.49 -9.55 1.22
CA VAL A 80 6.13 -9.35 0.73
C VAL A 80 6.15 -8.30 -0.39
N PRO A 81 5.92 -8.68 -1.66
CA PRO A 81 5.84 -7.73 -2.77
C PRO A 81 4.47 -7.04 -2.73
N SER A 82 4.42 -5.82 -2.19
CA SER A 82 3.18 -5.03 -2.11
C SER A 82 3.44 -3.56 -2.37
N TYR A 83 2.43 -2.86 -2.88
CA TYR A 83 2.41 -1.41 -3.10
C TYR A 83 1.22 -0.80 -2.34
N LEU A 84 1.48 0.30 -1.65
CA LEU A 84 0.50 0.97 -0.80
C LEU A 84 -0.22 2.09 -1.56
N GLY A 85 -1.34 1.76 -2.20
CA GLY A 85 -2.19 2.73 -2.90
C GLY A 85 -3.18 3.48 -2.00
N SER A 86 -3.84 4.49 -2.57
CA SER A 86 -4.94 5.20 -1.90
C SER A 86 -6.19 4.33 -1.79
N SER A 87 -6.81 4.31 -0.61
CA SER A 87 -7.99 3.46 -0.34
C SER A 87 -9.30 4.17 -0.69
N ALA A 88 -10.07 3.60 -1.62
CA ALA A 88 -11.38 4.10 -2.01
C ALA A 88 -12.40 4.10 -0.86
N ALA A 89 -12.23 3.23 0.14
CA ALA A 89 -13.12 3.13 1.30
C ALA A 89 -13.20 4.43 2.12
N PHE A 90 -12.15 5.26 2.08
CA PHE A 90 -12.12 6.52 2.80
C PHE A 90 -12.82 7.67 2.08
N VAL A 91 -13.14 7.55 0.78
CA VAL A 91 -13.70 8.67 -0.01
C VAL A 91 -15.02 9.12 0.59
N GLY A 92 -15.95 8.19 0.80
CA GLY A 92 -17.27 8.49 1.36
C GLY A 92 -17.19 9.05 2.79
N VAL A 93 -16.28 8.51 3.61
CA VAL A 93 -16.10 8.94 5.01
C VAL A 93 -15.54 10.36 5.06
N VAL A 94 -14.52 10.66 4.26
CA VAL A 94 -13.93 12.00 4.19
C VAL A 94 -14.97 13.01 3.72
N ILE A 95 -15.68 12.73 2.62
CA ILE A 95 -16.75 13.60 2.11
C ILE A 95 -17.82 13.87 3.17
N ALA A 96 -18.29 12.82 3.87
CA ALA A 96 -19.33 12.93 4.88
C ALA A 96 -18.89 13.78 6.09
N ILE A 97 -17.64 13.64 6.55
CA ILE A 97 -17.14 14.35 7.74
C ILE A 97 -16.77 15.80 7.41
N THR A 98 -16.22 16.06 6.23
CA THR A 98 -15.75 17.42 5.87
C THR A 98 -16.80 18.23 5.12
N GLY A 99 -17.92 17.63 4.72
CA GLY A 99 -18.92 18.28 3.87
C GLY A 99 -18.37 18.67 2.49
N PHE A 100 -17.38 17.92 1.98
CA PHE A 100 -16.67 18.29 0.76
C PHE A 100 -17.57 18.07 -0.47
N ASN A 101 -17.69 19.09 -1.31
CA ASN A 101 -18.56 19.08 -2.49
C ASN A 101 -17.89 18.48 -3.75
N GLY A 102 -16.66 17.96 -3.62
CA GLY A 102 -15.93 17.36 -4.74
C GLY A 102 -15.14 18.34 -5.60
N GLN A 103 -15.02 19.62 -5.22
CA GLN A 103 -14.30 20.62 -5.99
C GLN A 103 -13.21 21.34 -5.17
N GLY A 104 -11.97 21.28 -5.67
CA GLY A 104 -10.82 21.99 -5.09
C GLY A 104 -10.17 21.27 -3.91
N LEU A 105 -9.36 22.00 -3.14
CA LEU A 105 -8.77 21.50 -1.90
C LEU A 105 -9.78 21.56 -0.76
N ASN A 106 -9.80 20.54 0.09
CA ASN A 106 -10.74 20.44 1.19
C ASN A 106 -10.30 21.31 2.39
N PRO A 107 -11.06 22.36 2.77
CA PRO A 107 -10.65 23.27 3.85
C PRO A 107 -10.78 22.65 5.25
N HIS A 108 -11.56 21.58 5.42
CA HIS A 108 -11.78 20.90 6.71
C HIS A 108 -11.01 19.58 6.84
N LEU A 109 -9.96 19.43 6.02
CA LEU A 109 -9.20 18.19 5.92
C LEU A 109 -8.51 17.77 7.23
N SER A 110 -8.21 18.71 8.14
CA SER A 110 -7.56 18.41 9.43
C SER A 110 -8.34 17.39 10.27
N VAL A 111 -9.68 17.45 10.25
CA VAL A 111 -10.55 16.51 10.98
C VAL A 111 -10.50 15.13 10.33
N ALA A 112 -10.58 15.07 9.00
CA ALA A 112 -10.45 13.82 8.24
C ALA A 112 -9.08 13.15 8.45
N LEU A 113 -7.99 13.93 8.43
CA LEU A 113 -6.63 13.42 8.68
C LEU A 113 -6.48 12.85 10.09
N GLY A 114 -7.03 13.51 11.10
CA GLY A 114 -7.06 12.99 12.47
C GLY A 114 -7.75 11.62 12.54
N GLY A 115 -8.89 11.49 11.86
CA GLY A 115 -9.59 10.20 11.72
C GLY A 115 -8.77 9.13 11.00
N ILE A 116 -8.11 9.48 9.89
CA ILE A 116 -7.24 8.56 9.13
C ILE A 116 -6.07 8.06 10.00
N ILE A 117 -5.44 8.94 10.78
CA ILE A 117 -4.37 8.57 11.71
C ILE A 117 -4.90 7.60 12.78
N ALA A 118 -6.07 7.89 13.35
CA ALA A 118 -6.71 7.00 14.32
C ALA A 118 -7.03 5.62 13.73
N CYS A 119 -7.53 5.55 12.49
CA CYS A 119 -7.71 4.29 11.77
C CYS A 119 -6.39 3.52 11.59
N GLY A 120 -5.29 4.23 11.26
CA GLY A 120 -3.96 3.63 11.16
C GLY A 120 -3.47 3.02 12.48
N LEU A 121 -3.75 3.68 13.61
CA LEU A 121 -3.46 3.12 14.94
C LEU A 121 -4.31 1.87 15.22
N VAL A 122 -5.60 1.89 14.88
CA VAL A 122 -6.48 0.71 15.02
C VAL A 122 -5.96 -0.46 14.17
N TYR A 123 -5.54 -0.21 12.92
CA TYR A 123 -4.95 -1.25 12.06
C TYR A 123 -3.65 -1.82 12.65
N THR A 124 -2.82 -0.96 13.25
CA THR A 124 -1.61 -1.39 13.94
C THR A 124 -1.93 -2.29 15.14
N LEU A 125 -2.92 -1.90 15.95
CA LEU A 125 -3.37 -2.69 17.10
C LEU A 125 -3.93 -4.05 16.67
N ILE A 126 -4.78 -4.07 15.64
CA ILE A 126 -5.31 -5.31 15.06
C ILE A 126 -4.15 -6.19 14.56
N GLY A 127 -3.17 -5.60 13.87
CA GLY A 127 -1.96 -6.30 13.43
C GLY A 127 -1.21 -6.97 14.58
N LEU A 128 -1.00 -6.26 15.70
CA LEU A 128 -0.36 -6.82 16.90
C LEU A 128 -1.17 -7.96 17.53
N VAL A 129 -2.51 -7.86 17.51
CA VAL A 129 -3.40 -8.94 17.98
C VAL A 129 -3.27 -10.16 17.08
N VAL A 130 -3.28 -9.98 15.76
CA VAL A 130 -3.11 -11.05 14.77
C VAL A 130 -1.75 -11.73 14.93
N MET A 131 -0.68 -10.97 15.19
CA MET A 131 0.64 -11.55 15.45
C MET A 131 0.67 -12.47 16.68
N LYS A 132 -0.22 -12.25 17.67
CA LYS A 132 -0.29 -13.07 18.88
C LYS A 132 -1.26 -14.25 18.78
N ILE A 133 -2.43 -14.05 18.17
CA ILE A 133 -3.56 -15.00 18.23
C ILE A 133 -3.77 -15.73 16.88
N GLY A 134 -3.17 -15.23 15.79
CA GLY A 134 -3.35 -15.75 14.44
C GLY A 134 -4.57 -15.16 13.71
N THR A 135 -4.86 -15.65 12.50
CA THR A 135 -5.84 -15.07 11.55
C THR A 135 -7.23 -15.73 11.58
N ARG A 136 -7.38 -16.90 12.23
CA ARG A 136 -8.61 -17.73 12.15
C ARG A 136 -9.90 -17.01 12.54
N TRP A 137 -9.83 -16.02 13.43
CA TRP A 137 -11.00 -15.24 13.84
C TRP A 137 -11.44 -14.26 12.75
N ILE A 138 -10.50 -13.68 12.00
CA ILE A 138 -10.80 -12.81 10.84
C ILE A 138 -11.49 -13.63 9.76
N GLU A 139 -10.96 -14.82 9.46
CA GLU A 139 -11.53 -15.73 8.45
C GLU A 139 -12.98 -16.14 8.77
N ARG A 140 -13.35 -16.19 10.06
CA ARG A 140 -14.73 -16.44 10.49
C ARG A 140 -15.64 -15.21 10.40
N LEU A 141 -15.10 -14.01 10.62
CA LEU A 141 -15.87 -12.76 10.54
C LEU A 141 -16.03 -12.27 9.10
N MET A 142 -15.05 -12.55 8.26
CA MET A 142 -15.02 -12.18 6.85
C MET A 142 -14.80 -13.45 6.01
N PRO A 143 -15.79 -14.37 6.02
CA PRO A 143 -15.72 -15.52 5.13
C PRO A 143 -15.69 -15.02 3.67
N PRO A 144 -15.02 -15.74 2.76
CA PRO A 144 -14.92 -15.35 1.37
C PRO A 144 -16.26 -15.34 0.62
N VAL A 145 -17.35 -15.83 1.26
CA VAL A 145 -18.76 -15.65 0.90
C VAL A 145 -19.64 -15.69 2.15
#